data_AF-A0A8C4JCY6-F1
#
_entry.id   AF-A0A8C4JCY6-F1
#
_cell.length_a   1.000
_cell.length_b   1.000
_cell.length_c   1.000
_cell.angle_alpha   90.00
_cell.angle_beta   90.00
_cell.angle_gamma   90.00
#
_symmetry.space_group_name_H-M   'P 1'
#
loop_
_entity.id
_entity.type
_entity.pdbx_description
1 polymer ?
#
loop_
_entity_poly.entity_id
_entity_poly.type
_entity_poly.pdbx_seq_one_letter_code
_entity_poly.pdbx_strand_id
1 'polypeptide(L)'
;GSPRCKTFTCRNSKKEADLNLAQARVRDLDAQLNAKEADLATALSENRSLENDLRELKDQVVTLKLSLEDTKNHLHSEMLRRVDLENQMKTLQEQMTFQKRLHEDELKEAKRVHESRIAEIESGRQREFESKLSDALQGLRKQHEEQIQGYKEDLERTFSAKMENAQLSAARNSDFANAAREELMETKLRVDTLTSQVNQYQSQNAALENRIRELQETLDYDRDLHRRRMAEKEKEMAQAQQQVQAQLEEYEHLLDVKLALDLEINAYRKMLEGEEQRLKLSPSPSSHGIATQATTSQGRRFLHGKKRKMKEAKMRGHSTGFKTVQHASSSGNISIEEIDTEGKFVRLKNNSDEDQPLHGWVLRRRLGSVSDATYRFPSRFALQAGQMVTIWGADAGVSPGPSDLVWKSQSWGTGDTIGVTLITDDGEVSEVVTSYNFLILSFLDVLKS
;
A
#
# COMPACT_ATOMS: atom_id res chain seq x y z
N GLY A 1 -92.32 -0.29 -216.08
CA GLY A 1 -92.25 -0.17 -214.60
C GLY A 1 -90.86 -0.53 -214.11
N SER A 2 -90.27 0.02 -213.05
CA SER A 2 -90.48 1.25 -212.27
C SER A 2 -89.21 1.40 -211.37
N PRO A 3 -88.24 2.30 -211.65
CA PRO A 3 -86.91 2.25 -211.03
C PRO A 3 -86.74 3.11 -209.76
N ARG A 4 -87.81 3.73 -209.23
CA ARG A 4 -87.74 4.75 -208.15
C ARG A 4 -87.80 4.20 -206.72
N CYS A 5 -88.06 2.90 -206.52
CA CYS A 5 -88.34 2.33 -205.19
C CYS A 5 -87.08 1.84 -204.43
N LYS A 6 -85.90 1.78 -205.08
CA LYS A 6 -84.66 1.24 -204.47
C LYS A 6 -83.71 2.29 -203.85
N THR A 7 -83.86 3.59 -204.16
CA THR A 7 -82.97 4.65 -203.67
C THR A 7 -83.45 5.34 -202.38
N PHE A 8 -84.76 5.40 -202.14
CA PHE A 8 -85.32 5.92 -200.88
C PHE A 8 -85.13 4.96 -199.70
N THR A 9 -85.22 3.66 -199.94
CA THR A 9 -84.97 2.60 -198.95
C THR A 9 -83.52 2.59 -198.46
N CYS A 10 -82.55 2.83 -199.33
CA CYS A 10 -81.14 2.91 -198.94
C CYS A 10 -80.80 4.17 -198.11
N ARG A 11 -81.43 5.31 -198.40
CA ARG A 11 -81.22 6.57 -197.65
C ARG A 11 -81.89 6.54 -196.28
N ASN A 12 -83.06 5.89 -196.18
CA ASN A 12 -83.77 5.73 -194.91
C ASN A 12 -83.04 4.74 -193.98
N SER A 13 -82.54 3.62 -194.52
CA SER A 13 -81.71 2.66 -193.77
C SER A 13 -80.44 3.29 -193.19
N LYS A 14 -79.77 4.19 -193.92
CA LYS A 14 -78.58 4.89 -193.42
C LYS A 14 -78.90 5.89 -192.31
N LYS A 15 -80.02 6.61 -192.45
CA LYS A 15 -80.54 7.52 -191.41
C LYS A 15 -80.97 6.77 -190.15
N GLU A 16 -81.57 5.59 -190.29
CA GLU A 16 -81.92 4.70 -189.17
C GLU A 16 -80.67 4.13 -188.49
N ALA A 17 -79.62 3.77 -189.25
CA ALA A 17 -78.34 3.34 -188.69
C ALA A 17 -77.64 4.46 -187.91
N ASP A 18 -77.60 5.69 -188.46
CA ASP A 18 -77.03 6.86 -187.78
C ASP A 18 -77.83 7.25 -186.53
N LEU A 19 -79.18 7.14 -186.59
CA LEU A 19 -80.06 7.34 -185.45
C LEU A 19 -79.79 6.29 -184.35
N ASN A 20 -79.65 5.02 -184.73
CA ASN A 20 -79.33 3.93 -183.80
C ASN A 20 -77.95 4.11 -183.17
N LEU A 21 -76.96 4.59 -183.93
CA LEU A 21 -75.62 4.90 -183.41
C LEU A 21 -75.67 6.09 -182.43
N ALA A 22 -76.43 7.14 -182.76
CA ALA A 22 -76.63 8.28 -181.87
C ALA A 22 -77.39 7.87 -180.60
N GLN A 23 -78.43 7.04 -180.72
CA GLN A 23 -79.15 6.47 -179.58
C GLN A 23 -78.27 5.57 -178.71
N ALA A 24 -77.40 4.76 -179.32
CA ALA A 24 -76.42 3.97 -178.58
C ALA A 24 -75.42 4.86 -177.83
N ARG A 25 -74.95 5.94 -178.47
CA ARG A 25 -74.04 6.91 -177.83
C ARG A 25 -74.70 7.70 -176.71
N VAL A 26 -75.98 8.05 -176.85
CA VAL A 26 -76.76 8.65 -175.75
C VAL A 26 -76.91 7.68 -174.59
N ARG A 27 -77.26 6.40 -174.86
CA ARG A 27 -77.32 5.37 -173.81
C ARG A 27 -75.97 5.16 -173.11
N ASP A 28 -74.86 5.19 -173.84
CA ASP A 28 -73.51 5.06 -173.29
C ASP A 28 -73.13 6.28 -172.43
N LEU A 29 -73.46 7.50 -172.90
CA LEU A 29 -73.24 8.72 -172.13
C LEU A 29 -74.14 8.78 -170.88
N ASP A 30 -75.39 8.33 -170.97
CA ASP A 30 -76.28 8.20 -169.82
C ASP A 30 -75.77 7.14 -168.84
N ALA A 31 -75.24 6.00 -169.32
CA ALA A 31 -74.63 5.00 -168.47
C ALA A 31 -73.35 5.53 -167.77
N GLN A 32 -72.53 6.30 -168.48
CA GLN A 32 -71.35 6.96 -167.91
C GLN A 32 -71.74 8.06 -166.91
N LEU A 33 -72.79 8.84 -167.18
CA LEU A 33 -73.32 9.85 -166.27
C LEU A 33 -73.83 9.17 -165.00
N ASN A 34 -74.67 8.15 -165.12
CA ASN A 34 -75.21 7.38 -163.99
C ASN A 34 -74.09 6.72 -163.17
N ALA A 35 -73.05 6.18 -163.82
CA ALA A 35 -71.87 5.64 -163.12
C ALA A 35 -71.11 6.73 -162.36
N LYS A 36 -70.93 7.91 -162.95
CA LYS A 36 -70.27 9.05 -162.30
C LYS A 36 -71.11 9.66 -161.18
N GLU A 37 -72.43 9.68 -161.31
CA GLU A 37 -73.35 10.09 -160.25
C GLU A 37 -73.35 9.10 -159.09
N ALA A 38 -73.25 7.79 -159.36
CA ALA A 38 -73.08 6.76 -158.34
C ALA A 38 -71.72 6.89 -157.62
N ASP A 39 -70.62 7.06 -158.37
CA ASP A 39 -69.28 7.31 -157.82
C ASP A 39 -69.26 8.58 -156.94
N LEU A 40 -69.95 9.65 -157.37
CA LEU A 40 -70.06 10.89 -156.62
C LEU A 40 -70.88 10.68 -155.33
N ALA A 41 -71.98 9.92 -155.41
CA ALA A 41 -72.81 9.62 -154.25
C ALA A 41 -72.06 8.77 -153.20
N THR A 42 -71.27 7.78 -153.62
CA THR A 42 -70.43 6.99 -152.73
C THR A 42 -69.34 7.84 -152.09
N ALA A 43 -68.63 8.66 -152.88
CA ALA A 43 -67.60 9.56 -152.36
C ALA A 43 -68.16 10.59 -151.36
N LEU A 44 -69.37 11.12 -151.60
CA LEU A 44 -70.04 12.01 -150.66
C LEU A 44 -70.46 11.28 -149.38
N SER A 45 -70.91 10.02 -149.47
CA SER A 45 -71.23 9.20 -148.30
C SER A 45 -69.98 8.87 -147.48
N GLU A 46 -68.88 8.50 -148.13
CA GLU A 46 -67.58 8.25 -147.50
C GLU A 46 -67.05 9.52 -146.83
N ASN A 47 -67.13 10.68 -147.51
CA ASN A 47 -66.72 11.95 -146.93
C ASN A 47 -67.55 12.29 -145.66
N ARG A 48 -68.87 12.08 -145.69
CA ARG A 48 -69.72 12.23 -144.49
C ARG A 48 -69.30 11.28 -143.36
N SER A 49 -68.94 10.03 -143.68
CA SER A 49 -68.46 9.08 -142.67
C SER A 49 -67.12 9.49 -142.07
N LEU A 50 -66.16 9.92 -142.89
CA LEU A 50 -64.87 10.44 -142.43
C LEU A 50 -65.03 11.73 -141.62
N GLU A 51 -65.97 12.60 -141.98
CA GLU A 51 -66.32 13.79 -141.19
C GLU A 51 -66.91 13.43 -139.82
N ASN A 52 -67.71 12.35 -139.74
CA ASN A 52 -68.22 11.83 -138.46
C ASN A 52 -67.08 11.26 -137.62
N ASP A 53 -66.22 10.41 -138.20
CA ASP A 53 -65.08 9.81 -137.50
C ASP A 53 -64.10 10.87 -137.02
N LEU A 54 -63.83 11.90 -137.83
CA LEU A 54 -63.01 13.05 -137.45
C LEU A 54 -63.64 13.85 -136.30
N ARG A 55 -64.98 13.96 -136.24
CA ARG A 55 -65.67 14.57 -135.11
C ARG A 55 -65.53 13.71 -133.86
N GLU A 56 -65.76 12.41 -133.95
CA GLU A 56 -65.63 11.50 -132.82
C GLU A 56 -64.19 11.45 -132.29
N LEU A 57 -63.18 11.37 -133.16
CA LEU A 57 -61.77 11.41 -132.76
C LEU A 57 -61.43 12.75 -132.07
N LYS A 58 -61.99 13.87 -132.54
CA LYS A 58 -61.80 15.17 -131.89
C LYS A 58 -62.41 15.19 -130.49
N ASP A 59 -63.63 14.65 -130.32
CA ASP A 59 -64.29 14.55 -129.02
C ASP A 59 -63.52 13.61 -128.07
N GLN A 60 -63.00 12.50 -128.58
CA GLN A 60 -62.11 11.59 -127.84
C GLN A 60 -60.82 12.29 -127.42
N VAL A 61 -60.20 13.09 -128.29
CA VAL A 61 -59.01 13.88 -127.94
C VAL A 61 -59.33 14.92 -126.86
N VAL A 62 -60.49 15.58 -126.92
CA VAL A 62 -60.92 16.54 -125.89
C VAL A 62 -61.16 15.85 -124.56
N THR A 63 -61.88 14.74 -124.53
CA THR A 63 -62.15 13.98 -123.30
C THR A 63 -60.87 13.41 -122.69
N LEU A 64 -59.96 12.87 -123.50
CA LEU A 64 -58.64 12.41 -123.03
C LEU A 64 -57.81 13.57 -122.45
N LYS A 65 -57.80 14.74 -123.12
CA LYS A 65 -57.11 15.92 -122.60
C LYS A 65 -57.68 16.39 -121.25
N LEU A 66 -59.00 16.40 -121.10
CA LEU A 66 -59.65 16.74 -119.82
C LEU A 66 -59.28 15.72 -118.73
N SER A 67 -59.36 14.43 -119.03
CA SER A 67 -58.98 13.38 -118.06
C SER A 67 -57.49 13.43 -117.67
N LEU A 68 -56.61 13.78 -118.61
CA LEU A 68 -55.19 13.99 -118.34
C LEU A 68 -54.98 15.20 -117.42
N GLU A 69 -55.75 16.26 -117.60
CA GLU A 69 -55.66 17.44 -116.75
C GLU A 69 -56.23 17.17 -115.34
N ASP A 70 -57.34 16.46 -115.23
CA ASP A 70 -57.91 16.05 -113.93
C ASP A 70 -56.95 15.14 -113.15
N THR A 71 -56.33 14.16 -113.82
CA THR A 71 -55.36 13.27 -113.17
C THR A 71 -54.09 14.00 -112.75
N LYS A 72 -53.63 14.99 -113.54
CA LYS A 72 -52.55 15.90 -113.10
C LYS A 72 -52.97 16.70 -111.87
N ASN A 73 -54.15 17.33 -111.88
CA ASN A 73 -54.62 18.11 -110.74
C ASN A 73 -54.75 17.25 -109.47
N HIS A 74 -55.22 16.02 -109.63
CA HIS A 74 -55.26 15.04 -108.54
C HIS A 74 -53.86 14.69 -108.04
N LEU A 75 -52.89 14.42 -108.93
CA LEU A 75 -51.50 14.16 -108.57
C LEU A 75 -50.86 15.34 -107.83
N HIS A 76 -51.10 16.59 -108.28
CA HIS A 76 -50.59 17.78 -107.60
C HIS A 76 -51.21 17.93 -106.20
N SER A 77 -52.51 17.64 -106.06
CA SER A 77 -53.21 17.68 -104.76
C SER A 77 -52.67 16.64 -103.79
N GLU A 78 -52.45 15.40 -104.26
CA GLU A 78 -51.83 14.34 -103.45
C GLU A 78 -50.36 14.63 -103.12
N MET A 79 -49.62 15.26 -104.03
CA MET A 79 -48.25 15.69 -103.77
C MET A 79 -48.20 16.75 -102.66
N LEU A 80 -49.11 17.74 -102.70
CA LEU A 80 -49.23 18.74 -101.64
C LEU A 80 -49.60 18.08 -100.30
N ARG A 81 -50.59 17.18 -100.31
CA ARG A 81 -51.03 16.45 -99.12
C ARG A 81 -49.91 15.60 -98.52
N ARG A 82 -49.10 14.95 -99.35
CA ARG A 82 -47.91 14.20 -98.90
C ARG A 82 -46.91 15.13 -98.21
N VAL A 83 -46.59 16.28 -98.82
CA VAL A 83 -45.64 17.25 -98.25
C VAL A 83 -46.15 17.79 -96.91
N ASP A 84 -47.44 18.10 -96.80
CA ASP A 84 -48.04 18.55 -95.54
C ASP A 84 -47.94 17.48 -94.43
N LEU A 85 -48.20 16.22 -94.77
CA LEU A 85 -48.05 15.11 -93.82
C LEU A 85 -46.60 14.87 -93.42
N GLU A 86 -45.64 15.00 -94.34
CA GLU A 86 -44.20 14.91 -94.04
C GLU A 86 -43.75 16.04 -93.10
N ASN A 87 -44.25 17.26 -93.31
CA ASN A 87 -44.01 18.40 -92.43
C ASN A 87 -44.60 18.18 -91.03
N GLN A 88 -45.82 17.64 -90.94
CA GLN A 88 -46.45 17.28 -89.66
C GLN A 88 -45.66 16.16 -88.95
N MET A 89 -45.23 15.13 -89.69
CA MET A 89 -44.42 14.05 -89.13
C MET A 89 -43.10 14.58 -88.56
N LYS A 90 -42.42 15.46 -89.30
CA LYS A 90 -41.18 16.10 -88.85
C LYS A 90 -41.40 16.95 -87.60
N THR A 91 -42.48 17.75 -87.58
CA THR A 91 -42.85 18.57 -86.42
C THR A 91 -43.12 17.70 -85.18
N LEU A 92 -43.88 16.62 -85.33
CA LEU A 92 -44.15 15.68 -84.24
C LEU A 92 -42.87 14.97 -83.77
N GLN A 93 -41.97 14.64 -84.68
CA GLN A 93 -40.69 14.03 -84.34
C GLN A 93 -39.80 14.99 -83.54
N GLU A 94 -39.73 16.26 -83.94
CA GLU A 94 -39.02 17.31 -83.20
C GLU A 94 -39.63 17.52 -81.81
N GLN A 95 -40.97 17.58 -81.69
CA GLN A 95 -41.67 17.65 -80.40
C GLN A 95 -41.37 16.45 -79.50
N MET A 96 -41.38 15.23 -80.04
CA MET A 96 -41.01 14.03 -79.30
C MET A 96 -39.56 14.07 -78.81
N THR A 97 -38.62 14.54 -79.63
CA THR A 97 -37.22 14.68 -79.20
C THR A 97 -37.06 15.77 -78.14
N PHE A 98 -37.80 16.86 -78.25
CA PHE A 98 -37.81 17.94 -77.26
C PHE A 98 -38.36 17.44 -75.91
N GLN A 99 -39.51 16.77 -75.91
CA GLN A 99 -40.10 16.21 -74.69
C GLN A 99 -39.20 15.18 -74.02
N LYS A 100 -38.54 14.31 -74.81
CA LYS A 100 -37.56 13.36 -74.26
C LYS A 100 -36.41 14.07 -73.55
N ARG A 101 -35.83 15.11 -74.18
CA ARG A 101 -34.75 15.90 -73.57
C ARG A 101 -35.21 16.62 -72.31
N LEU A 102 -36.41 17.21 -72.34
CA LEU A 102 -37.00 17.87 -71.19
C LEU A 102 -37.13 16.90 -70.00
N HIS A 103 -37.71 15.72 -70.22
CA HIS A 103 -37.86 14.72 -69.16
C HIS A 103 -36.52 14.17 -68.67
N GLU A 104 -35.53 14.00 -69.55
CA GLU A 104 -34.17 13.62 -69.14
C GLU A 104 -33.54 14.68 -68.24
N ASP A 105 -33.72 15.95 -68.53
CA ASP A 105 -33.18 17.05 -67.73
C ASP A 105 -33.95 17.23 -66.41
N GLU A 106 -35.28 17.08 -66.41
CA GLU A 106 -36.10 17.02 -65.19
C GLU A 106 -35.66 15.86 -64.28
N LEU A 107 -35.39 14.68 -64.84
CA LEU A 107 -34.89 13.53 -64.10
C LEU A 107 -33.49 13.77 -63.53
N LYS A 108 -32.59 14.42 -64.28
CA LYS A 108 -31.26 14.77 -63.78
C LYS A 108 -31.36 15.77 -62.62
N GLU A 109 -32.20 16.79 -62.75
CA GLU A 109 -32.36 17.78 -61.69
C GLU A 109 -33.01 17.17 -60.44
N ALA A 110 -34.04 16.33 -60.60
CA ALA A 110 -34.64 15.59 -59.49
C ALA A 110 -33.62 14.69 -58.78
N LYS A 111 -32.77 13.98 -59.52
CA LYS A 111 -31.66 13.18 -58.95
C LYS A 111 -30.65 14.05 -58.22
N ARG A 112 -30.23 15.17 -58.81
CA ARG A 112 -29.27 16.11 -58.20
C ARG A 112 -29.78 16.66 -56.88
N VAL A 113 -31.05 17.07 -56.82
CA VAL A 113 -31.68 17.55 -55.59
C VAL A 113 -31.76 16.43 -54.55
N HIS A 114 -32.10 15.20 -54.96
CA HIS A 114 -32.16 14.08 -54.03
C HIS A 114 -30.78 13.70 -53.47
N GLU A 115 -29.75 13.64 -54.32
CA GLU A 115 -28.36 13.40 -53.93
C GLU A 115 -27.85 14.48 -52.98
N SER A 116 -28.13 15.76 -53.26
CA SER A 116 -27.78 16.88 -52.35
C SER A 116 -28.44 16.71 -50.98
N ARG A 117 -29.73 16.35 -50.95
CA ARG A 117 -30.46 16.15 -49.69
C ARG A 117 -29.90 14.95 -48.91
N ILE A 118 -29.53 13.86 -49.59
CA ILE A 118 -28.89 12.71 -48.94
C ILE A 118 -27.54 13.13 -48.34
N ALA A 119 -26.70 13.84 -49.11
CA ALA A 119 -25.41 14.31 -48.64
C ALA A 119 -25.52 15.27 -47.43
N GLU A 120 -26.53 16.16 -47.41
CA GLU A 120 -26.81 17.02 -46.26
C GLU A 120 -27.23 16.23 -45.02
N ILE A 121 -28.10 15.23 -45.17
CA ILE A 121 -28.52 14.35 -44.07
C ILE A 121 -27.34 13.53 -43.54
N GLU A 122 -26.51 12.98 -44.43
CA GLU A 122 -25.31 12.23 -44.06
C GLU A 122 -24.28 13.13 -43.35
N SER A 123 -24.03 14.34 -43.87
CA SER A 123 -23.17 15.33 -43.22
C SER A 123 -23.70 15.75 -41.85
N GLY A 124 -25.01 15.96 -41.72
CA GLY A 124 -25.66 16.28 -40.45
C GLY A 124 -25.47 15.16 -39.44
N ARG A 125 -25.74 13.92 -39.84
CA ARG A 125 -25.58 12.74 -39.00
C ARG A 125 -24.11 12.52 -38.59
N GLN A 126 -23.18 12.71 -39.51
CA GLN A 126 -21.74 12.61 -39.23
C GLN A 126 -21.32 13.64 -38.18
N ARG A 127 -21.72 14.91 -38.34
CA ARG A 127 -21.44 15.97 -37.35
C ARG A 127 -22.04 15.68 -35.98
N GLU A 128 -23.27 15.16 -35.94
CA GLU A 128 -23.89 14.75 -34.67
C GLU A 128 -23.12 13.60 -33.99
N PHE A 129 -22.67 12.61 -34.76
CA PHE A 129 -21.85 11.53 -34.23
C PHE A 129 -20.49 12.02 -33.73
N GLU A 130 -19.82 12.88 -34.49
CA GLU A 130 -18.55 13.49 -34.10
C GLU A 130 -18.71 14.35 -32.83
N SER A 131 -19.79 15.13 -32.73
CA SER A 131 -20.11 15.91 -31.53
C SER A 131 -20.34 15.01 -30.33
N LYS A 132 -21.22 13.99 -30.44
CA LYS A 132 -21.51 13.04 -29.35
C LYS A 132 -20.26 12.27 -28.91
N LEU A 133 -19.42 11.88 -29.86
CA LEU A 133 -18.15 11.19 -29.58
C LEU A 133 -17.17 12.13 -28.87
N SER A 134 -17.04 13.37 -29.33
CA SER A 134 -16.22 14.40 -28.68
C SER A 134 -16.67 14.66 -27.25
N ASP A 135 -17.98 14.82 -27.03
CA ASP A 135 -18.57 15.05 -25.71
C ASP A 135 -18.33 13.86 -24.77
N ALA A 136 -18.49 12.63 -25.27
CA ALA A 136 -18.21 11.42 -24.50
C ALA A 136 -16.72 11.30 -24.13
N LEU A 137 -15.81 11.60 -25.07
CA LEU A 137 -14.37 11.61 -24.82
C LEU A 137 -13.96 12.71 -23.83
N GLN A 138 -14.58 13.89 -23.92
CA GLN A 138 -14.35 14.97 -22.97
C GLN A 138 -14.88 14.60 -21.58
N GLY A 139 -16.05 13.98 -21.50
CA GLY A 139 -16.61 13.45 -20.25
C GLY A 139 -15.69 12.42 -19.59
N LEU A 140 -15.16 11.47 -20.37
CA LEU A 140 -14.18 10.49 -19.89
C LEU A 140 -12.89 11.16 -19.38
N ARG A 141 -12.34 12.14 -20.13
CA ARG A 141 -11.15 12.87 -19.68
C ARG A 141 -11.40 13.60 -18.38
N LYS A 142 -12.52 14.31 -18.26
CA LYS A 142 -12.91 15.02 -17.05
C LYS A 142 -13.05 14.07 -15.86
N GLN A 143 -13.69 12.91 -16.05
CA GLN A 143 -13.80 11.89 -15.00
C GLN A 143 -12.43 11.37 -14.56
N HIS A 144 -11.51 11.14 -15.50
CA HIS A 144 -10.14 10.73 -15.16
C HIS A 144 -9.36 11.83 -14.42
N GLU A 145 -9.50 13.09 -14.83
CA GLU A 145 -8.91 14.23 -14.13
C GLU A 145 -9.46 14.37 -12.71
N GLU A 146 -10.77 14.23 -12.52
CA GLU A 146 -11.41 14.22 -11.19
C GLU A 146 -10.93 13.05 -10.32
N GLN A 147 -10.77 11.86 -10.89
CA GLN A 147 -10.20 10.71 -10.17
C GLN A 147 -8.75 10.96 -9.75
N ILE A 148 -7.91 11.47 -10.65
CA ILE A 148 -6.50 11.79 -10.36
C ILE A 148 -6.41 12.87 -9.28
N GLN A 149 -7.25 13.90 -9.39
CA GLN A 149 -7.33 14.96 -8.39
C GLN A 149 -7.80 14.43 -7.03
N GLY A 150 -8.82 13.56 -7.00
CA GLY A 150 -9.26 12.88 -5.79
C GLY A 150 -8.14 12.05 -5.14
N TYR A 151 -7.43 11.23 -5.92
CA TYR A 151 -6.29 10.47 -5.42
C TYR A 151 -5.16 11.36 -4.90
N LYS A 152 -4.89 12.49 -5.57
CA LYS A 152 -3.89 13.45 -5.10
C LYS A 152 -4.30 14.06 -3.77
N GLU A 153 -5.55 14.49 -3.61
CA GLU A 153 -6.04 15.05 -2.35
C GLU A 153 -6.01 14.01 -1.21
N ASP A 154 -6.37 12.75 -1.48
CA ASP A 154 -6.30 11.69 -0.48
C ASP A 154 -4.85 11.36 -0.07
N LEU A 155 -3.92 11.39 -1.04
CA LEU A 155 -2.48 11.29 -0.75
C LEU A 155 -1.98 12.47 0.08
N GLU A 156 -2.39 13.70 -0.24
CA GLU A 156 -2.02 14.89 0.53
C GLU A 156 -2.60 14.86 1.95
N ARG A 157 -3.86 14.43 2.11
CA ARG A 157 -4.51 14.23 3.42
C ARG A 157 -3.77 13.19 4.25
N THR A 158 -3.50 12.01 3.68
CA THR A 158 -2.81 10.92 4.39
C THR A 158 -1.36 11.28 4.72
N PHE A 159 -0.66 12.00 3.83
CA PHE A 159 0.69 12.50 4.09
C PHE A 159 0.68 13.53 5.22
N SER A 160 -0.25 14.49 5.19
CA SER A 160 -0.39 15.51 6.24
C SER A 160 -0.69 14.86 7.60
N ALA A 161 -1.61 13.90 7.65
CA ALA A 161 -1.92 13.15 8.87
C ALA A 161 -0.72 12.36 9.41
N LYS A 162 0.07 11.72 8.53
CA LYS A 162 1.31 11.03 8.93
C LYS A 162 2.36 11.99 9.45
N MET A 163 2.51 13.16 8.82
CA MET A 163 3.43 14.20 9.27
C MET A 163 3.03 14.76 10.65
N GLU A 164 1.74 15.07 10.84
CA GLU A 164 1.22 15.54 12.13
C GLU A 164 1.43 14.49 13.23
N ASN A 165 1.10 13.21 12.96
CA ASN A 165 1.31 12.14 13.92
C ASN A 165 2.81 11.94 14.25
N ALA A 166 3.69 12.00 13.24
CA ALA A 166 5.14 11.93 13.47
C ALA A 166 5.64 13.12 14.32
N GLN A 167 5.13 14.33 14.06
CA GLN A 167 5.45 15.52 14.87
C GLN A 167 4.96 15.37 16.31
N LEU A 168 3.72 14.91 16.53
CA LEU A 168 3.17 14.66 17.86
C LEU A 168 3.95 13.58 18.60
N SER A 169 4.33 12.49 17.92
CA SER A 169 5.15 11.43 18.52
C SER A 169 6.55 11.93 18.87
N ALA A 170 7.16 12.77 18.02
CA ALA A 170 8.46 13.38 18.30
C ALA A 170 8.39 14.34 19.50
N ALA A 171 7.34 15.17 19.57
CA ALA A 171 7.09 16.05 20.71
C ALA A 171 6.93 15.26 22.01
N ARG A 172 6.08 14.22 22.01
CA ARG A 172 5.92 13.32 23.17
C ARG A 172 7.24 12.67 23.59
N ASN A 173 8.02 12.16 22.64
CA ASN A 173 9.31 11.55 22.96
C ASN A 173 10.31 12.57 23.54
N SER A 174 10.28 13.81 23.04
CA SER A 174 11.05 14.92 23.62
C SER A 174 10.61 15.21 25.06
N ASP A 175 9.31 15.26 25.33
CA ASP A 175 8.77 15.48 26.68
C ASP A 175 9.16 14.34 27.63
N PHE A 176 9.05 13.07 27.20
CA PHE A 176 9.51 11.93 27.98
C PHE A 176 11.02 11.98 28.25
N ALA A 177 11.83 12.35 27.25
CA ALA A 177 13.27 12.49 27.42
C ALA A 177 13.64 13.64 28.39
N ASN A 178 12.86 14.73 28.39
CA ASN A 178 13.05 15.83 29.33
C ASN A 178 12.65 15.42 30.75
N ALA A 179 11.51 14.76 30.94
CA ALA A 179 11.09 14.23 32.23
C ALA A 179 12.12 13.25 32.81
N ALA A 180 12.62 12.31 32.01
CA ALA A 180 13.67 11.38 32.44
C ALA A 180 14.99 12.10 32.80
N ARG A 181 15.34 13.18 32.10
CA ARG A 181 16.50 14.02 32.45
C ARG A 181 16.29 14.77 33.77
N GLU A 182 15.10 15.27 34.02
CA GLU A 182 14.74 15.93 35.28
C GLU A 182 14.82 14.95 36.46
N GLU A 183 14.23 13.75 36.34
CA GLU A 183 14.34 12.69 37.36
C GLU A 183 15.81 12.27 37.60
N LEU A 184 16.60 12.17 36.53
CA LEU A 184 18.04 11.89 36.66
C LEU A 184 18.77 13.02 37.41
N MET A 185 18.42 14.27 37.16
CA MET A 185 19.01 15.41 37.86
C MET A 185 18.61 15.42 39.33
N GLU A 186 17.35 15.15 39.65
CA GLU A 186 16.85 15.07 41.02
C GLU A 186 17.51 13.93 41.81
N THR A 187 17.63 12.75 41.20
CA THR A 187 18.31 11.61 41.81
C THR A 187 19.81 11.88 42.02
N LYS A 188 20.48 12.53 41.07
CA LYS A 188 21.88 12.98 41.26
C LYS A 188 22.01 13.94 42.45
N LEU A 189 21.14 14.95 42.55
CA LEU A 189 21.13 15.88 43.68
C LEU A 189 20.89 15.16 45.02
N ARG A 190 20.00 14.16 45.03
CA ARG A 190 19.75 13.31 46.20
C ARG A 190 20.97 12.49 46.58
N VAL A 191 21.67 11.90 45.60
CA VAL A 191 22.91 11.15 45.82
C VAL A 191 24.00 12.07 46.38
N ASP A 192 24.19 13.26 45.83
CA ASP A 192 25.18 14.23 46.32
C ASP A 192 24.88 14.66 47.76
N THR A 193 23.60 14.89 48.08
CA THR A 193 23.15 15.24 49.42
C THR A 193 23.42 14.11 50.42
N LEU A 194 23.06 12.87 50.08
CA LEU A 194 23.31 11.71 50.94
C LEU A 194 24.82 11.44 51.10
N THR A 195 25.59 11.62 50.03
CA THR A 195 27.06 11.48 50.07
C THR A 195 27.68 12.52 51.01
N SER A 196 27.20 13.77 50.96
CA SER A 196 27.60 14.82 51.90
C SER A 196 27.26 14.45 53.35
N GLN A 197 26.06 13.92 53.62
CA GLN A 197 25.67 13.44 54.95
C GLN A 197 26.53 12.27 55.43
N VAL A 198 26.82 11.29 54.56
CA VAL A 198 27.72 10.18 54.89
C VAL A 198 29.11 10.69 55.25
N ASN A 199 29.67 11.62 54.48
CA ASN A 199 30.97 12.22 54.78
C ASN A 199 30.95 12.99 56.11
N GLN A 200 29.86 13.70 56.42
CA GLN A 200 29.69 14.36 57.71
C GLN A 200 29.68 13.35 58.87
N TYR A 201 28.90 12.27 58.78
CA TYR A 201 28.84 11.24 59.81
C TYR A 201 30.17 10.47 59.95
N GLN A 202 30.88 10.21 58.84
CA GLN A 202 32.22 9.62 58.88
C GLN A 202 33.22 10.52 59.61
N SER A 203 33.21 11.83 59.34
CA SER A 203 34.04 12.81 60.03
C SER A 203 33.70 12.88 61.53
N GLN A 204 32.41 12.90 61.88
CA GLN A 204 31.96 12.85 63.28
C GLN A 204 32.40 11.56 63.97
N ASN A 205 32.28 10.41 63.32
CA ASN A 205 32.68 9.13 63.89
C ASN A 205 34.20 9.08 64.11
N ALA A 206 35.00 9.54 63.14
CA ALA A 206 36.45 9.66 63.29
C ALA A 206 36.85 10.59 64.45
N ALA A 207 36.13 11.71 64.62
CA ALA A 207 36.35 12.61 65.75
C ALA A 207 36.03 11.95 67.11
N LEU A 208 34.92 11.20 67.19
CA LEU A 208 34.56 10.44 68.39
C LEU A 208 35.55 9.31 68.69
N GLU A 209 36.02 8.58 67.68
CA GLU A 209 37.04 7.54 67.82
C GLU A 209 38.37 8.11 68.32
N ASN A 210 38.80 9.26 67.79
CA ASN A 210 39.97 9.97 68.30
C ASN A 210 39.76 10.42 69.75
N ARG A 211 38.57 10.94 70.09
CA ARG A 211 38.26 11.32 71.47
C ARG A 211 38.28 10.13 72.43
N ILE A 212 37.80 8.97 72.00
CA ILE A 212 37.89 7.72 72.77
C ILE A 212 39.36 7.34 72.97
N ARG A 213 40.19 7.42 71.92
CA ARG A 213 41.63 7.12 72.00
C ARG A 213 42.34 8.04 72.99
N GLU A 214 42.11 9.35 72.92
CA GLU A 214 42.65 10.32 73.89
C GLU A 214 42.21 9.99 75.33
N LEU A 215 40.93 9.68 75.53
CA LEU A 215 40.42 9.31 76.85
C LEU A 215 41.04 8.00 77.36
N GLN A 216 41.29 7.03 76.49
CA GLN A 216 42.01 5.81 76.84
C GLN A 216 43.46 6.09 77.24
N GLU A 217 44.17 6.92 76.46
CA GLU A 217 45.56 7.33 76.76
C GLU A 217 45.65 8.08 78.10
N THR A 218 44.73 9.02 78.36
CA THR A 218 44.69 9.73 79.66
C THR A 218 44.39 8.79 80.83
N LEU A 219 43.48 7.84 80.65
CA LEU A 219 43.14 6.86 81.68
C LEU A 219 44.29 5.88 81.96
N ASP A 220 45.02 5.46 80.92
CA ASP A 220 46.21 4.62 81.09
C ASP A 220 47.36 5.40 81.73
N TYR A 221 47.55 6.69 81.40
CA TYR A 221 48.47 7.58 82.09
C TYR A 221 48.12 7.72 83.58
N ASP A 222 46.85 7.96 83.91
CA ASP A 222 46.40 8.06 85.30
C ASP A 222 46.60 6.74 86.05
N ARG A 223 46.29 5.59 85.42
CA ARG A 223 46.56 4.26 85.99
C ARG A 223 48.04 4.07 86.29
N ASP A 224 48.92 4.44 85.37
CA ASP A 224 50.36 4.32 85.57
C ASP A 224 50.87 5.27 86.66
N LEU A 225 50.33 6.49 86.73
CA LEU A 225 50.62 7.44 87.79
C LEU A 225 50.16 6.90 89.15
N HIS A 226 48.96 6.33 89.25
CA HIS A 226 48.48 5.65 90.45
C HIS A 226 49.35 4.45 90.82
N ARG A 227 49.74 3.60 89.86
CA ARG A 227 50.67 2.48 90.11
C ARG A 227 52.01 2.96 90.65
N ARG A 228 52.60 4.03 90.09
CA ARG A 228 53.85 4.63 90.59
C ARG A 228 53.70 5.14 92.01
N ARG A 229 52.65 5.91 92.31
CA ARG A 229 52.37 6.38 93.68
C ARG A 229 52.19 5.21 94.66
N MET A 230 51.49 4.15 94.24
CA MET A 230 51.33 2.94 95.07
C MET A 230 52.68 2.27 95.33
N ALA A 231 53.52 2.10 94.31
CA ALA A 231 54.86 1.53 94.46
C ALA A 231 55.77 2.39 95.35
N GLU A 232 55.68 3.72 95.26
CA GLU A 232 56.37 4.65 96.16
C GLU A 232 55.90 4.47 97.60
N LYS A 233 54.58 4.36 97.84
CA LYS A 233 54.04 4.09 99.18
C LYS A 233 54.42 2.70 99.70
N GLU A 234 54.43 1.68 98.87
CA GLU A 234 54.93 0.35 99.24
C GLU A 234 56.41 0.40 99.64
N LYS A 235 57.23 1.19 98.94
CA LYS A 235 58.63 1.42 99.27
C LYS A 235 58.79 2.17 100.60
N GLU A 236 58.03 3.25 100.82
CA GLU A 236 58.01 3.96 102.11
C GLU A 236 57.59 3.02 103.26
N MET A 237 56.57 2.19 103.05
CA MET A 237 56.12 1.18 104.02
C MET A 237 57.21 0.15 104.30
N ALA A 238 57.91 -0.34 103.27
CA ALA A 238 59.03 -1.27 103.43
C ALA A 238 60.21 -0.62 104.17
N GLN A 239 60.50 0.65 103.90
CA GLN A 239 61.52 1.41 104.63
C GLN A 239 61.14 1.61 106.10
N ALA A 240 59.88 1.96 106.39
CA ALA A 240 59.40 2.07 107.75
C ALA A 240 59.45 0.72 108.48
N GLN A 241 59.08 -0.38 107.82
CA GLN A 241 59.23 -1.73 108.36
C GLN A 241 60.69 -2.08 108.64
N GLN A 242 61.62 -1.73 107.73
CA GLN A 242 63.06 -1.91 107.96
C GLN A 242 63.58 -1.06 109.13
N GLN A 243 63.11 0.19 109.27
CA GLN A 243 63.46 1.03 110.42
C GLN A 243 62.94 0.44 111.73
N VAL A 244 61.70 -0.06 111.76
CA VAL A 244 61.14 -0.77 112.92
C VAL A 244 61.94 -2.03 113.23
N GLN A 245 62.34 -2.79 112.21
CA GLN A 245 63.17 -3.98 112.38
C GLN A 245 64.57 -3.62 112.91
N ALA A 246 65.21 -2.59 112.37
CA ALA A 246 66.50 -2.09 112.85
C ALA A 246 66.40 -1.58 114.30
N GLN A 247 65.31 -0.87 114.65
CA GLN A 247 65.06 -0.49 116.03
C GLN A 247 64.86 -1.71 116.93
N LEU A 248 64.16 -2.75 116.48
CA LEU A 248 64.01 -4.00 117.23
C LEU A 248 65.36 -4.68 117.44
N GLU A 249 66.24 -4.71 116.44
CA GLU A 249 67.60 -5.24 116.54
C GLU A 249 68.47 -4.38 117.47
N GLU A 250 68.39 -3.06 117.40
CA GLU A 250 69.06 -2.15 118.34
C GLU A 250 68.52 -2.33 119.77
N TYR A 251 67.22 -2.54 119.93
CA TYR A 251 66.61 -2.87 121.22
C TYR A 251 67.03 -4.25 121.73
N GLU A 252 67.17 -5.26 120.86
CA GLU A 252 67.69 -6.58 121.20
C GLU A 252 69.16 -6.50 121.59
N HIS A 253 69.98 -5.75 120.83
CA HIS A 253 71.37 -5.51 121.17
C HIS A 253 71.51 -4.73 122.49
N LEU A 254 70.68 -3.71 122.71
CA LEU A 254 70.63 -2.99 123.98
C LEU A 254 70.14 -3.90 125.11
N LEU A 255 69.19 -4.79 124.85
CA LEU A 255 68.73 -5.80 125.80
C LEU A 255 69.84 -6.79 126.12
N ASP A 256 70.65 -7.20 125.15
CA ASP A 256 71.83 -8.07 125.35
C ASP A 256 72.90 -7.35 126.16
N VAL A 257 73.20 -6.08 125.86
CA VAL A 257 74.08 -5.25 126.68
C VAL A 257 73.49 -5.10 128.08
N LYS A 258 72.18 -4.90 128.20
CA LYS A 258 71.50 -4.83 129.50
C LYS A 258 71.55 -6.17 130.23
N LEU A 259 71.46 -7.30 129.54
CA LEU A 259 71.59 -8.64 130.12
C LEU A 259 73.03 -8.89 130.56
N ALA A 260 74.01 -8.44 129.78
CA ALA A 260 75.43 -8.47 130.14
C ALA A 260 75.70 -7.60 131.36
N LEU A 261 75.12 -6.40 131.41
CA LEU A 261 75.16 -5.51 132.57
C LEU A 261 74.38 -6.10 133.76
N ASP A 262 73.26 -6.79 133.55
CA ASP A 262 72.56 -7.52 134.61
C ASP A 262 73.38 -8.71 135.09
N LEU A 263 74.15 -9.37 134.22
CA LEU A 263 75.08 -10.44 134.59
C LEU A 263 76.27 -9.87 135.35
N GLU A 264 76.81 -8.71 134.95
CA GLU A 264 77.80 -7.97 135.72
C GLU A 264 77.22 -7.49 137.04
N ILE A 265 76.02 -6.92 137.09
CA ILE A 265 75.30 -6.53 138.30
C ILE A 265 74.96 -7.76 139.13
N ASN A 266 74.68 -8.91 138.54
CA ASN A 266 74.48 -10.17 139.26
C ASN A 266 75.80 -10.78 139.70
N ALA A 267 76.92 -10.50 139.03
CA ALA A 267 78.25 -10.86 139.47
C ALA A 267 78.72 -9.93 140.61
N TYR A 268 78.43 -8.62 140.51
CA TYR A 268 78.56 -7.66 141.59
C TYR A 268 77.63 -8.01 142.73
N ARG A 269 76.36 -8.39 142.49
CA ARG A 269 75.43 -8.94 143.47
C ARG A 269 75.84 -10.32 143.93
N LYS A 270 76.60 -11.15 143.22
CA LYS A 270 77.12 -12.43 143.74
C LYS A 270 78.38 -12.24 144.59
N MET A 271 79.19 -11.26 144.24
CA MET A 271 80.36 -10.82 145.00
C MET A 271 79.92 -10.00 146.23
N LEU A 272 78.80 -9.26 146.09
CA LEU A 272 78.06 -8.62 147.17
C LEU A 272 77.15 -9.59 147.92
N GLU A 273 76.58 -10.66 147.35
CA GLU A 273 75.83 -11.73 148.06
C GLU A 273 76.80 -12.67 148.77
N GLY A 274 78.05 -12.77 148.30
CA GLY A 274 79.19 -13.29 149.08
C GLY A 274 79.56 -12.38 150.26
N GLU A 275 79.31 -11.07 150.16
CA GLU A 275 79.39 -10.10 151.28
C GLU A 275 78.04 -9.84 152.00
N GLU A 276 76.89 -10.29 151.48
CA GLU A 276 75.51 -10.05 151.94
C GLU A 276 74.85 -11.36 152.40
N GLN A 277 75.57 -12.49 152.33
CA GLN A 277 75.44 -13.62 153.27
C GLN A 277 76.09 -13.33 154.63
N ARG A 278 76.84 -12.22 154.76
CA ARG A 278 77.10 -11.54 156.05
C ARG A 278 76.00 -10.51 156.41
N LEU A 279 75.19 -10.04 155.46
CA LEU A 279 74.23 -8.95 155.64
C LEU A 279 72.90 -9.20 154.89
N LYS A 280 72.08 -10.06 155.51
CA LYS A 280 70.73 -10.52 155.10
C LYS A 280 69.78 -9.43 154.54
N LEU A 281 69.71 -9.16 153.23
CA LEU A 281 68.50 -8.52 152.65
C LEU A 281 68.19 -8.98 151.21
N SER A 282 66.98 -9.50 151.06
CA SER A 282 66.33 -10.05 149.86
C SER A 282 65.26 -9.04 149.35
N PRO A 283 64.53 -9.28 148.23
CA PRO A 283 64.59 -8.48 147.00
C PRO A 283 63.20 -7.90 146.63
N SER A 284 63.00 -7.57 145.33
CA SER A 284 61.71 -7.67 144.61
C SER A 284 60.88 -6.36 144.43
N PRO A 285 59.88 -6.31 143.51
CA PRO A 285 60.02 -5.69 142.18
C PRO A 285 58.76 -4.92 141.71
N SER A 286 58.60 -4.75 140.38
CA SER A 286 57.32 -4.61 139.64
C SER A 286 56.71 -3.17 139.63
N SER A 287 55.91 -2.68 138.69
CA SER A 287 55.29 -3.14 137.43
C SER A 287 54.23 -2.09 137.00
N HIS A 288 53.64 -2.24 135.79
CA HIS A 288 52.40 -1.59 135.28
C HIS A 288 52.52 -0.17 134.69
N GLY A 289 51.84 0.21 133.60
CA GLY A 289 50.87 -0.47 132.75
C GLY A 289 50.01 0.52 131.92
N ILE A 290 49.04 -0.04 131.18
CA ILE A 290 47.73 0.54 130.79
C ILE A 290 47.74 1.43 129.51
N ALA A 291 47.25 0.94 128.35
CA ALA A 291 45.85 0.88 127.84
C ALA A 291 45.27 2.26 127.46
N THR A 292 44.51 2.47 126.37
CA THR A 292 43.22 1.86 125.98
C THR A 292 42.74 2.31 124.57
N GLN A 293 42.08 1.40 123.83
CA GLN A 293 40.76 1.46 123.11
C GLN A 293 40.33 2.69 122.28
N ALA A 294 39.44 2.66 121.27
CA ALA A 294 38.69 1.68 120.43
C ALA A 294 37.97 2.52 119.32
N THR A 295 37.45 2.02 118.18
CA THR A 295 36.11 1.40 118.02
C THR A 295 35.71 1.17 116.53
N THR A 296 35.06 0.01 116.27
CA THR A 296 33.90 -0.32 115.35
C THR A 296 33.94 -0.02 113.83
N SER A 297 33.98 -1.00 112.89
CA SER A 297 32.95 -1.96 112.35
C SER A 297 31.91 -1.32 111.39
N GLN A 298 31.37 -1.88 110.29
CA GLN A 298 31.44 -3.14 109.50
C GLN A 298 30.52 -2.94 108.26
N GLY A 299 30.64 -3.78 107.20
CA GLY A 299 29.52 -4.04 106.26
C GLY A 299 29.90 -4.30 104.79
N ARG A 300 29.42 -5.41 104.19
CA ARG A 300 29.91 -6.02 102.94
C ARG A 300 28.76 -6.69 102.15
N ARG A 301 28.93 -6.87 100.82
CA ARG A 301 28.35 -7.90 99.88
C ARG A 301 27.03 -7.53 99.14
N PHE A 302 26.70 -7.90 97.87
CA PHE A 302 27.24 -8.73 96.76
C PHE A 302 26.47 -8.40 95.43
N LEU A 303 27.01 -8.79 94.25
CA LEU A 303 26.42 -9.65 93.17
C LEU A 303 26.78 -9.26 91.72
N HIS A 304 26.76 -10.29 90.85
CA HIS A 304 27.45 -10.45 89.56
C HIS A 304 26.46 -10.77 88.42
N GLY A 305 26.78 -10.30 87.19
CA GLY A 305 26.55 -11.01 85.92
C GLY A 305 25.32 -10.69 85.05
N LYS A 306 25.52 -10.34 83.76
CA LYS A 306 24.98 -11.10 82.59
C LYS A 306 25.54 -10.63 81.23
N LYS A 307 25.64 -11.58 80.31
CA LYS A 307 26.32 -11.57 79.00
C LYS A 307 25.29 -11.89 77.89
N ARG A 308 25.39 -11.16 76.75
CA ARG A 308 25.05 -11.46 75.33
C ARG A 308 23.68 -12.05 74.93
N LYS A 309 23.10 -11.51 73.84
CA LYS A 309 22.61 -12.31 72.69
C LYS A 309 22.48 -11.46 71.40
N MET A 310 23.15 -11.92 70.35
CA MET A 310 23.09 -11.45 68.95
C MET A 310 22.19 -12.42 68.17
N LYS A 311 21.41 -11.93 67.21
CA LYS A 311 20.59 -12.77 66.32
C LYS A 311 20.68 -12.26 64.87
N GLU A 312 21.65 -12.85 64.18
CA GLU A 312 21.63 -13.39 62.81
C GLU A 312 20.64 -12.82 61.78
N ALA A 313 21.22 -12.21 60.74
CA ALA A 313 20.58 -11.85 59.49
C ALA A 313 20.52 -13.06 58.54
N LYS A 314 19.37 -13.26 57.89
CA LYS A 314 19.16 -14.32 56.91
C LYS A 314 19.49 -13.81 55.52
N MET A 315 20.68 -14.17 55.01
CA MET A 315 21.00 -14.14 53.59
C MET A 315 20.15 -15.18 52.84
N ARG A 316 19.52 -14.80 51.74
CA ARG A 316 19.03 -15.73 50.72
C ARG A 316 19.85 -15.54 49.45
N GLY A 317 20.37 -16.67 48.98
CA GLY A 317 21.28 -16.80 47.86
C GLY A 317 20.65 -16.60 46.50
N HIS A 318 21.56 -16.48 45.53
CA HIS A 318 21.35 -16.27 44.11
C HIS A 318 20.56 -17.41 43.45
N SER A 319 19.79 -17.06 42.42
CA SER A 319 19.59 -17.92 41.26
C SER A 319 20.07 -17.15 40.03
N THR A 320 21.04 -17.72 39.32
CA THR A 320 21.49 -17.29 38.00
C THR A 320 20.42 -17.68 36.98
N GLY A 321 19.45 -16.80 36.76
CA GLY A 321 18.48 -16.92 35.67
C GLY A 321 18.94 -16.09 34.47
N PHE A 322 19.01 -16.72 33.30
CA PHE A 322 19.06 -16.00 32.02
C PHE A 322 17.89 -15.00 31.98
N LYS A 323 18.18 -13.71 31.85
CA LYS A 323 17.15 -12.69 31.64
C LYS A 323 17.04 -12.43 30.15
N THR A 324 16.08 -13.09 29.50
CA THR A 324 15.60 -12.69 28.17
C THR A 324 14.86 -11.36 28.32
N VAL A 325 15.34 -10.32 27.65
CA VAL A 325 14.62 -9.04 27.54
C VAL A 325 13.79 -9.09 26.27
N GLN A 326 12.49 -9.32 26.40
CA GLN A 326 11.54 -9.25 25.29
C GLN A 326 10.92 -7.85 25.25
N HIS A 327 11.03 -7.17 24.12
CA HIS A 327 10.23 -5.99 23.83
C HIS A 327 9.02 -6.44 23.00
N ALA A 328 7.84 -6.38 23.60
CA ALA A 328 6.57 -6.70 22.94
C ALA A 328 5.71 -5.43 22.84
N SER A 329 5.13 -5.21 21.66
CA SER A 329 4.07 -4.22 21.46
C SER A 329 2.85 -4.95 20.89
N SER A 330 1.87 -5.27 21.75
CA SER A 330 0.62 -5.92 21.34
C SER A 330 -0.45 -4.88 21.09
N SER A 331 -0.98 -4.82 19.87
CA SER A 331 -2.13 -3.97 19.52
C SER A 331 -3.43 -4.76 19.40
N GLY A 332 -3.39 -6.09 19.54
CA GLY A 332 -4.54 -6.97 19.32
C GLY A 332 -4.78 -7.98 20.45
N ASN A 333 -5.86 -8.75 20.31
CA ASN A 333 -6.33 -9.74 21.28
C ASN A 333 -5.41 -10.97 21.40
N ILE A 334 -4.53 -11.19 20.42
CA ILE A 334 -3.54 -12.25 20.42
C ILE A 334 -2.17 -11.67 20.75
N SER A 335 -1.45 -12.29 21.70
CA SER A 335 -0.08 -11.93 22.06
C SER A 335 0.92 -13.08 21.87
N ILE A 336 2.16 -12.77 21.51
CA ILE A 336 3.32 -13.65 21.44
C ILE A 336 3.90 -13.69 22.85
N GLU A 337 3.66 -14.81 23.53
CA GLU A 337 4.04 -14.98 24.93
C GLU A 337 5.50 -15.45 25.07
N GLU A 338 5.96 -16.29 24.13
CA GLU A 338 7.30 -16.85 24.21
C GLU A 338 7.89 -17.10 22.82
N ILE A 339 9.15 -16.73 22.64
CA ILE A 339 9.98 -17.12 21.50
C ILE A 339 11.15 -17.92 22.07
N ASP A 340 11.27 -19.17 21.66
CA ASP A 340 12.39 -20.01 22.06
C ASP A 340 13.70 -19.47 21.48
N THR A 341 14.70 -19.23 22.34
CA THR A 341 16.01 -18.70 21.94
C THR A 341 16.83 -19.69 21.13
N GLU A 342 16.49 -20.99 21.22
CA GLU A 342 17.05 -22.05 20.39
C GLU A 342 16.28 -22.23 19.06
N GLY A 343 15.29 -21.39 18.78
CA GLY A 343 14.59 -21.37 17.50
C GLY A 343 13.68 -22.59 17.26
N LYS A 344 13.25 -23.27 18.32
CA LYS A 344 12.41 -24.48 18.21
C LYS A 344 10.93 -24.16 18.14
N PHE A 345 10.44 -23.13 18.82
CA PHE A 345 9.02 -22.78 18.81
C PHE A 345 8.74 -21.30 19.07
N VAL A 346 7.52 -20.91 18.71
CA VAL A 346 6.88 -19.65 19.10
C VAL A 346 5.54 -19.98 19.75
N ARG A 347 5.24 -19.35 20.90
CA ARG A 347 3.97 -19.53 21.61
C ARG A 347 3.13 -18.27 21.51
N LEU A 348 1.88 -18.45 21.11
CA LEU A 348 0.86 -17.40 21.11
C LEU A 348 -0.18 -17.67 22.19
N LYS A 349 -0.80 -16.60 22.67
CA LYS A 349 -1.89 -16.63 23.63
C LYS A 349 -3.04 -15.75 23.16
N ASN A 350 -4.26 -16.26 23.25
CA ASN A 350 -5.46 -15.44 23.15
C ASN A 350 -5.75 -14.80 24.52
N ASN A 351 -5.71 -13.47 24.58
CA ASN A 351 -5.98 -12.70 25.79
C ASN A 351 -7.43 -12.21 25.88
N SER A 352 -8.28 -12.52 24.90
CA SER A 352 -9.72 -12.20 24.96
C SER A 352 -10.56 -13.32 25.55
N ASP A 353 -11.77 -12.94 25.95
CA ASP A 353 -12.82 -13.85 26.43
C ASP A 353 -13.62 -14.50 25.28
N GLU A 354 -13.26 -14.20 24.03
CA GLU A 354 -13.86 -14.75 22.82
C GLU A 354 -12.88 -15.60 22.00
N ASP A 355 -13.39 -16.60 21.29
CA ASP A 355 -12.64 -17.44 20.36
C ASP A 355 -12.20 -16.64 19.14
N GLN A 356 -10.90 -16.63 18.84
CA GLN A 356 -10.33 -15.84 17.75
C GLN A 356 -10.03 -16.74 16.54
N PRO A 357 -10.74 -16.60 15.41
CA PRO A 357 -10.33 -17.24 14.17
C PRO A 357 -9.02 -16.59 13.67
N LEU A 358 -8.02 -17.41 13.36
CA LEU A 358 -6.73 -16.95 12.82
C LEU A 358 -6.58 -17.28 11.33
N HIS A 359 -7.67 -17.54 10.62
CA HIS A 359 -7.62 -17.82 9.20
C HIS A 359 -7.03 -16.63 8.44
N GLY A 360 -6.11 -16.87 7.52
CA GLY A 360 -5.50 -15.78 6.74
C GLY A 360 -4.37 -15.03 7.46
N TRP A 361 -4.27 -15.16 8.78
CA TRP A 361 -3.18 -14.55 9.57
C TRP A 361 -1.84 -15.22 9.23
N VAL A 362 -0.76 -14.47 9.44
CA VAL A 362 0.60 -14.90 9.12
C VAL A 362 1.55 -14.52 10.25
N LEU A 363 2.35 -15.48 10.69
CA LEU A 363 3.54 -15.22 11.50
C LEU A 363 4.74 -15.02 10.58
N ARG A 364 5.31 -13.82 10.60
CA ARG A 364 6.54 -13.50 9.87
C ARG A 364 7.73 -13.53 10.83
N ARG A 365 8.69 -14.41 10.56
CA ARG A 365 9.99 -14.44 11.21
C ARG A 365 10.98 -13.55 10.45
N ARG A 366 11.69 -12.70 11.19
CA ARG A 366 12.84 -11.90 10.74
C ARG A 366 14.08 -12.31 11.51
N LEU A 367 15.14 -12.66 10.79
CA LEU A 367 16.44 -13.04 11.34
C LEU A 367 17.47 -12.16 10.63
N GLY A 368 18.25 -11.36 11.36
CA GLY A 368 19.02 -10.25 10.78
C GLY A 368 19.93 -10.60 9.59
N SER A 369 20.39 -11.85 9.48
CA SER A 369 21.27 -12.33 8.40
C SER A 369 20.59 -13.23 7.35
N VAL A 370 19.31 -13.59 7.52
CA VAL A 370 18.59 -14.56 6.67
C VAL A 370 17.29 -13.95 6.15
N SER A 371 16.89 -14.30 4.94
CA SER A 371 15.60 -13.88 4.37
C SER A 371 14.43 -14.21 5.30
N ASP A 372 13.49 -13.26 5.39
CA ASP A 372 12.25 -13.42 6.15
C ASP A 372 11.49 -14.68 5.73
N ALA A 373 10.84 -15.31 6.70
CA ALA A 373 10.07 -16.52 6.53
C ALA A 373 8.66 -16.33 7.07
N THR A 374 7.66 -16.95 6.45
CA THR A 374 6.25 -16.77 6.85
C THR A 374 5.52 -18.08 7.07
N TYR A 375 4.90 -18.21 8.24
CA TYR A 375 4.00 -19.30 8.59
C TYR A 375 2.55 -18.83 8.47
N ARG A 376 1.74 -19.53 7.68
CA ARG A 376 0.32 -19.23 7.50
C ARG A 376 -0.53 -20.20 8.31
N PHE A 377 -1.47 -19.67 9.08
CA PHE A 377 -2.38 -20.49 9.87
C PHE A 377 -3.33 -21.31 8.97
N PRO A 378 -3.70 -22.55 9.38
CA PRO A 378 -4.70 -23.35 8.67
C PRO A 378 -6.06 -22.62 8.59
N SER A 379 -6.77 -22.81 7.48
CA SER A 379 -8.02 -22.09 7.17
C SER A 379 -9.17 -22.32 8.15
N ARG A 380 -9.10 -23.35 9.00
CA ARG A 380 -10.10 -23.68 10.02
C ARG A 380 -9.58 -23.53 11.45
N PHE A 381 -8.40 -22.93 11.62
CA PHE A 381 -7.81 -22.79 12.95
C PHE A 381 -8.41 -21.57 13.67
N ALA A 382 -8.99 -21.83 14.86
CA ALA A 382 -9.43 -20.81 15.80
C ALA A 382 -8.79 -21.09 17.15
N LEU A 383 -8.26 -20.03 17.78
CA LEU A 383 -7.65 -20.10 19.09
C LEU A 383 -8.69 -19.74 20.14
N GLN A 384 -9.02 -20.66 21.05
CA GLN A 384 -10.08 -20.44 22.01
C GLN A 384 -9.72 -19.32 23.00
N ALA A 385 -10.74 -18.72 23.61
CA ALA A 385 -10.59 -17.73 24.66
C ALA A 385 -9.61 -18.20 25.76
N GLY A 386 -8.61 -17.39 26.09
CA GLY A 386 -7.59 -17.72 27.10
C GLY A 386 -6.60 -18.85 26.73
N GLN A 387 -6.74 -19.46 25.55
CA GLN A 387 -5.92 -20.60 25.15
C GLN A 387 -4.56 -20.16 24.59
N MET A 388 -3.55 -21.01 24.81
CA MET A 388 -2.24 -20.89 24.17
C MET A 388 -2.08 -21.92 23.04
N VAL A 389 -1.35 -21.54 22.00
CA VAL A 389 -0.91 -22.44 20.92
C VAL A 389 0.60 -22.33 20.75
N THR A 390 1.27 -23.47 20.68
CA THR A 390 2.70 -23.53 20.34
C THR A 390 2.84 -23.90 18.87
N ILE A 391 3.59 -23.08 18.12
CA ILE A 391 3.97 -23.38 16.74
C ILE A 391 5.41 -23.88 16.74
N TRP A 392 5.60 -25.16 16.50
CA TRP A 392 6.90 -25.83 16.46
C TRP A 392 7.55 -25.71 15.09
N GLY A 393 8.86 -25.47 15.05
CA GLY A 393 9.69 -25.56 13.86
C GLY A 393 9.92 -27.02 13.44
N ALA A 394 10.28 -27.25 12.18
CA ALA A 394 10.56 -28.58 11.65
C ALA A 394 11.70 -29.32 12.38
N ASP A 395 12.64 -28.57 12.96
CA ASP A 395 13.85 -29.05 13.66
C ASP A 395 13.65 -29.29 15.16
N ALA A 396 12.47 -28.98 15.71
CA ALA A 396 12.23 -29.10 17.15
C ALA A 396 12.27 -30.55 17.66
N GLY A 397 12.00 -31.54 16.80
CA GLY A 397 12.05 -32.97 17.17
C GLY A 397 11.01 -33.40 18.22
N VAL A 398 9.98 -32.58 18.47
CA VAL A 398 8.91 -32.83 19.46
C VAL A 398 7.64 -33.28 18.76
N SER A 399 6.89 -34.22 19.36
CA SER A 399 5.52 -34.53 18.92
C SER A 399 4.57 -33.43 19.42
N PRO A 400 3.97 -32.62 18.53
CA PRO A 400 3.06 -31.53 18.93
C PRO A 400 1.87 -32.09 19.72
N GLY A 401 1.45 -31.35 20.75
CA GLY A 401 0.21 -31.64 21.47
C GLY A 401 -1.05 -31.42 20.61
N PRO A 402 -2.25 -31.79 21.10
CA PRO A 402 -3.49 -31.72 20.33
C PRO A 402 -3.89 -30.30 19.88
N SER A 403 -3.37 -29.26 20.55
CA SER A 403 -3.60 -27.85 20.22
C SER A 403 -2.41 -27.17 19.55
N ASP A 404 -1.31 -27.90 19.32
CA ASP A 404 -0.08 -27.35 18.78
C ASP A 404 -0.06 -27.40 17.25
N LEU A 405 0.70 -26.49 16.66
CA LEU A 405 0.91 -26.40 15.21
C LEU A 405 2.37 -26.70 14.88
N VAL A 406 2.62 -27.16 13.65
CA VAL A 406 3.98 -27.46 13.17
C VAL A 406 4.24 -26.80 11.84
N TRP A 407 5.32 -26.03 11.78
CA TRP A 407 5.87 -25.48 10.55
C TRP A 407 6.77 -26.51 9.86
N LYS A 408 6.15 -27.44 9.14
CA LYS A 408 6.84 -28.63 8.59
C LYS A 408 7.98 -28.35 7.60
N SER A 409 8.00 -27.16 6.98
CA SER A 409 8.96 -26.81 5.93
C SER A 409 10.15 -25.99 6.43
N GLN A 410 10.11 -25.48 7.67
CA GLN A 410 11.07 -24.47 8.12
C GLN A 410 11.25 -24.50 9.64
N SER A 411 12.43 -24.11 10.11
CA SER A 411 12.69 -23.84 11.53
C SER A 411 12.48 -22.37 11.85
N TRP A 412 12.20 -22.07 13.13
CA TRP A 412 12.26 -20.68 13.59
C TRP A 412 13.70 -20.18 13.60
N GLY A 413 14.68 -21.07 13.80
CA GLY A 413 16.09 -20.80 13.57
C GLY A 413 16.75 -20.01 14.71
N THR A 414 18.06 -20.19 14.83
CA THR A 414 18.88 -19.64 15.91
C THR A 414 19.65 -18.41 15.45
N GLY A 415 19.63 -17.33 16.22
CA GLY A 415 20.50 -16.17 16.00
C GLY A 415 20.45 -15.17 17.16
N ASP A 416 21.34 -14.17 17.11
CA ASP A 416 21.52 -13.18 18.18
C ASP A 416 20.25 -12.33 18.41
N THR A 417 19.44 -12.16 17.35
CA THR A 417 18.17 -11.43 17.39
C THR A 417 17.13 -12.17 16.54
N ILE A 418 16.07 -12.66 17.18
CA ILE A 418 14.92 -13.28 16.51
C ILE A 418 13.74 -12.32 16.62
N GLY A 419 13.29 -11.79 15.48
CA GLY A 419 12.08 -10.99 15.39
C GLY A 419 10.91 -11.83 14.90
N VAL A 420 9.78 -11.80 15.60
CA VAL A 420 8.54 -12.41 15.14
C VAL A 420 7.47 -11.34 15.06
N THR A 421 6.73 -11.31 13.96
CA THR A 421 5.66 -10.36 13.71
C THR A 421 4.39 -11.13 13.38
N LEU A 422 3.31 -10.87 14.12
CA LEU A 422 1.98 -11.39 13.82
C LEU A 422 1.24 -10.39 12.92
N ILE A 423 0.78 -10.87 11.77
CA ILE A 423 0.08 -10.07 10.76
C ILE A 423 -1.33 -10.64 10.59
N THR A 424 -2.34 -9.76 10.66
CA THR A 424 -3.76 -10.12 10.47
C THR A 424 -4.05 -10.44 9.00
N ASP A 425 -5.24 -10.96 8.72
CA ASP A 425 -5.73 -11.25 7.37
C ASP A 425 -5.87 -9.99 6.50
N ASP A 426 -6.12 -8.83 7.11
CA ASP A 426 -6.13 -7.53 6.44
C ASP A 426 -4.73 -6.96 6.16
N GLY A 427 -3.67 -7.66 6.61
CA GLY A 427 -2.27 -7.23 6.44
C GLY A 427 -1.78 -6.24 7.49
N GLU A 428 -2.57 -5.97 8.53
CA GLU A 428 -2.15 -5.13 9.65
C GLU A 428 -1.22 -5.89 10.61
N VAL A 429 -0.25 -5.19 11.19
CA VAL A 429 0.66 -5.78 12.16
C VAL A 429 -0.03 -5.80 13.53
N SER A 430 -0.48 -6.97 13.96
CA SER A 430 -1.15 -7.17 15.25
C SER A 430 -0.16 -7.07 16.41
N GLU A 431 1.05 -7.60 16.22
CA GLU A 431 2.09 -7.60 17.24
C GLU A 431 3.49 -7.78 16.67
N VAL A 432 4.47 -7.16 17.32
CA VAL A 432 5.89 -7.35 17.04
C VAL A 432 6.60 -7.70 18.35
N VAL A 433 7.31 -8.83 18.35
CA VAL A 433 8.20 -9.21 19.45
C VAL A 433 9.60 -9.45 18.90
N THR A 434 10.59 -8.82 19.54
CA THR A 434 12.01 -9.06 19.24
C THR A 434 12.68 -9.64 20.47
N SER A 435 13.25 -10.83 20.32
CA SER A 435 14.01 -11.52 21.37
C SER A 435 15.50 -11.35 21.10
N TYR A 436 16.24 -10.88 22.10
CA TYR A 436 17.71 -10.74 22.05
C TYR A 436 18.36 -11.85 22.85
N ASN A 437 19.26 -12.59 22.21
CA ASN A 437 20.02 -13.64 22.87
C ASN A 437 21.31 -13.03 23.45
N PHE A 438 21.24 -12.50 24.67
CA PHE A 438 22.44 -12.05 25.37
C PHE A 438 23.19 -13.25 25.95
N LEU A 439 24.34 -13.59 25.36
CA LEU A 439 25.37 -14.34 26.06
C LEU A 439 25.80 -13.50 27.28
N ILE A 440 25.41 -13.94 28.48
CA ILE A 440 26.05 -13.45 29.71
C ILE A 440 27.48 -14.00 29.68
N LEU A 441 28.37 -13.29 28.99
CA LEU A 441 29.79 -13.40 29.28
C LEU A 441 29.94 -12.92 30.72
N SER A 442 30.25 -13.88 31.60
CA SER A 442 30.66 -13.62 32.96
C SER A 442 31.63 -12.44 32.99
N PHE A 443 31.32 -11.46 33.82
CA PHE A 443 32.00 -10.19 34.04
C PHE A 443 33.47 -10.32 34.50
N LEU A 444 34.12 -11.47 34.32
CA LEU A 444 35.47 -11.78 34.77
C LEU A 444 36.56 -11.72 33.68
N ASP A 445 36.22 -11.72 32.39
CA ASP A 445 37.25 -11.75 31.32
C ASP A 445 37.73 -10.36 30.86
N VAL A 446 37.06 -9.27 31.25
CA VAL A 446 37.42 -7.89 30.82
C VAL A 446 38.38 -7.19 31.80
N LEU A 447 38.72 -7.80 32.93
CA LEU A 447 39.68 -7.26 33.91
C LEU A 447 41.07 -7.93 33.88
N LYS A 448 41.37 -8.71 32.85
CA LYS A 448 42.72 -9.24 32.56
C LYS A 448 43.14 -8.91 31.13
N SER A 449 43.32 -7.62 30.84
CA SER A 449 44.25 -7.18 29.81
C SER A 449 44.88 -5.85 30.18
#